data_AF-A0A935IA07-F1
#
_entry.id   AF-A0A935IA07-F1
#
_cell.length_a   1.000
_cell.length_b   1.000
_cell.length_c   1.000
_cell.angle_alpha   90.00
_cell.angle_beta   90.00
_cell.angle_gamma   90.00
#
_symmetry.space_group_name_H-M   'P 1'
#
loop_
_entity.id
_entity.type
_entity.pdbx_description
1 polymer ?
#
loop_
_entity_poly.entity_id
_entity_poly.type
_entity_poly.pdbx_seq_one_letter_code
_entity_poly.pdbx_strand_id
1 'polypeptide(L)'
;MSIIACNKDEESTSSDEIVGTWKMTELNYTGTSITTISATGQTATVSFSGIANNFVDAKVIFTNNPNKYASSGSYNVKLTTTSSPNGPVETNQGVQLMETGAWVKNGNKIITTSSPANDVSEAEILTLNSTTMKLRIQKTINQTLAPGVTSTSSTTSYQTLTR
;
A
#
# COMPACT_ATOMS: atom_id res chain seq x y z
N MET A 1 34.98 -17.12 34.49
CA MET A 1 35.32 -16.93 33.06
C MET A 1 34.02 -16.62 32.35
N SER A 2 33.85 -15.36 31.95
CA SER A 2 32.67 -14.90 31.20
C SER A 2 32.67 -15.52 29.81
N ILE A 3 31.51 -15.99 29.36
CA ILE A 3 31.13 -15.93 27.95
C ILE A 3 29.74 -15.30 27.87
N ILE A 4 29.75 -13.99 27.61
CA ILE A 4 28.62 -13.23 27.11
C ILE A 4 28.43 -13.68 25.66
N ALA A 5 27.36 -14.41 25.40
CA ALA A 5 26.83 -14.61 24.06
C ALA A 5 25.46 -13.92 24.01
N CYS A 6 25.50 -12.60 23.91
CA CYS A 6 24.36 -11.78 23.51
C CYS A 6 24.19 -11.99 22.01
N ASN A 7 23.38 -12.97 21.61
CA ASN A 7 22.94 -13.07 20.24
C ASN A 7 21.73 -12.14 20.11
N LYS A 8 21.92 -11.09 19.30
CA LYS A 8 21.01 -9.97 19.03
C LYS A 8 19.55 -10.37 19.18
N ASP A 9 18.86 -9.68 20.08
CA ASP A 9 17.41 -9.62 20.15
C ASP A 9 16.86 -9.24 18.77
N GLU A 10 16.29 -10.21 18.06
CA GLU A 10 15.19 -9.90 17.16
C GLU A 10 14.00 -9.58 18.07
N GLU A 11 13.87 -8.31 18.41
CA GLU A 11 12.74 -7.78 19.15
C GLU A 11 11.48 -8.13 18.34
N SER A 12 10.83 -9.22 18.73
CA SER A 12 9.58 -9.66 18.15
C SER A 12 8.52 -8.63 18.53
N THR A 13 8.40 -7.58 17.72
CA THR A 13 7.39 -6.53 17.87
C THR A 13 6.03 -7.23 17.97
N SER A 14 5.36 -7.16 19.12
CA SER A 14 4.12 -7.89 19.37
C SER A 14 3.04 -7.43 18.38
N SER A 15 2.09 -8.32 18.03
CA SER A 15 0.86 -7.93 17.33
C SER A 15 0.10 -6.82 18.06
N ASP A 16 0.30 -6.69 19.38
CA ASP A 16 -0.34 -5.66 20.20
C ASP A 16 0.09 -4.24 19.84
N GLU A 17 1.27 -4.06 19.26
CA GLU A 17 1.74 -2.74 18.86
C GLU A 17 0.98 -2.17 17.64
N ILE A 18 0.42 -3.05 16.81
CA ILE A 18 -0.37 -2.68 15.63
C ILE A 18 -1.81 -2.32 16.03
N VAL A 19 -2.35 -2.96 17.06
CA VAL A 19 -3.73 -2.75 17.52
C VAL A 19 -3.94 -1.29 17.91
N GLY A 20 -5.03 -0.70 17.42
CA GLY A 20 -5.36 0.71 17.66
C GLY A 20 -5.88 1.42 16.43
N THR A 21 -6.06 2.73 16.56
CA THR A 21 -6.49 3.61 15.46
C THR A 21 -5.30 4.41 14.97
N TRP A 22 -5.04 4.32 13.67
CA TRP A 22 -3.92 4.96 12.99
C TRP A 22 -4.45 5.95 11.95
N LYS A 23 -4.17 7.24 12.14
CA LYS A 23 -4.53 8.31 11.21
C LYS A 23 -3.48 8.40 10.12
N MET A 24 -3.90 8.37 8.85
CA MET A 24 -3.01 8.53 7.73
C MET A 24 -2.62 10.01 7.58
N THR A 25 -1.33 10.28 7.57
CA THR A 25 -0.79 11.66 7.45
C THR A 25 -0.02 11.86 6.16
N GLU A 26 0.50 10.78 5.59
CA GLU A 26 1.22 10.81 4.31
C GLU A 26 0.90 9.56 3.50
N LEU A 27 0.72 9.75 2.20
CA LEU A 27 0.66 8.67 1.22
C LEU A 27 1.27 9.19 -0.08
N ASN A 28 2.31 8.50 -0.55
CA ASN A 28 2.92 8.75 -1.84
C ASN A 28 3.06 7.44 -2.58
N TYR A 29 2.94 7.46 -3.90
CA TYR A 29 3.17 6.29 -4.71
C TYR A 29 3.75 6.63 -6.06
N THR A 30 4.47 5.66 -6.62
CA THR A 30 4.98 5.70 -7.98
C THR A 30 4.72 4.36 -8.63
N GLY A 31 4.59 4.36 -9.96
CA GLY A 31 4.38 3.12 -10.68
C GLY A 31 4.54 3.27 -12.19
N THR A 32 4.47 2.12 -12.83
CA THR A 32 4.49 1.98 -14.29
C THR A 32 3.46 0.97 -14.73
N SER A 33 2.79 1.27 -15.84
CA SER A 33 1.86 0.39 -16.54
C SER A 33 2.41 0.11 -17.92
N ILE A 34 2.56 -1.17 -18.26
CA ILE A 34 2.98 -1.64 -19.58
C ILE A 34 1.82 -2.39 -20.19
N THR A 35 1.31 -1.89 -21.32
CA THR A 35 0.28 -2.55 -22.11
C THR A 35 0.92 -3.23 -23.31
N THR A 36 0.63 -4.51 -23.55
CA THR A 36 1.22 -5.32 -24.62
C THR A 36 0.15 -5.86 -25.55
N ILE A 37 0.34 -5.70 -26.86
CA ILE A 37 -0.50 -6.31 -27.90
C ILE A 37 0.21 -7.57 -28.42
N SER A 38 -0.26 -8.74 -28.01
CA SER A 38 0.36 -10.03 -28.31
C SER A 38 0.53 -10.33 -29.81
N ALA A 39 -0.42 -9.88 -30.65
CA ALA A 39 -0.36 -10.12 -32.10
C ALA A 39 0.80 -9.40 -32.81
N THR A 40 1.25 -8.26 -32.26
CA THR A 40 2.30 -7.44 -32.87
C THR A 40 3.56 -7.31 -32.02
N GLY A 41 3.50 -7.72 -30.74
CA GLY A 41 4.55 -7.49 -29.75
C GLY A 41 4.71 -6.02 -29.34
N GLN A 42 3.86 -5.11 -29.82
CA GLN A 42 3.95 -3.69 -29.50
C GLN A 42 3.59 -3.43 -28.04
N THR A 43 4.33 -2.52 -27.41
CA THR A 43 4.10 -2.10 -26.03
C THR A 43 3.89 -0.60 -25.91
N ALA A 44 2.94 -0.19 -25.06
CA ALA A 44 2.79 1.17 -24.61
C ALA A 44 3.12 1.25 -23.11
N THR A 45 3.96 2.20 -22.71
CA THR A 45 4.35 2.40 -21.31
C THR A 45 3.86 3.73 -20.81
N VAL A 46 3.28 3.70 -19.61
CA VAL A 46 2.84 4.88 -18.87
C VAL A 46 3.47 4.84 -17.49
N SER A 47 4.12 5.91 -17.07
CA SER A 47 4.54 6.08 -15.66
C SER A 47 3.59 7.00 -14.94
N PHE A 48 3.45 6.81 -13.63
CA PHE A 48 2.60 7.65 -12.81
C PHE A 48 3.18 7.83 -11.40
N SER A 49 2.84 8.96 -10.79
CA SER A 49 3.14 9.26 -9.39
C SER A 49 1.96 9.97 -8.74
N GLY A 50 1.65 9.62 -7.50
CA GLY A 50 0.62 10.24 -6.70
C GLY A 50 1.15 10.78 -5.39
N ILE A 51 0.75 12.00 -5.04
CA ILE A 51 1.00 12.62 -3.73
C ILE A 51 -0.35 12.94 -3.10
N ALA A 52 -0.67 12.29 -1.99
CA ALA A 52 -1.90 12.52 -1.25
C ALA A 52 -1.82 13.81 -0.42
N ASN A 53 -2.96 14.47 -0.27
CA ASN A 53 -3.16 15.66 0.54
C ASN A 53 -4.62 15.73 1.02
N ASN A 54 -4.95 16.72 1.86
CA ASN A 54 -6.32 16.96 2.34
C ASN A 54 -6.98 15.70 2.95
N PHE A 55 -6.32 15.05 3.91
CA PHE A 55 -6.86 13.90 4.62
C PHE A 55 -8.04 14.31 5.51
N VAL A 56 -9.20 13.69 5.32
CA VAL A 56 -10.43 13.91 6.11
C VAL A 56 -10.79 12.62 6.81
N ASP A 57 -10.49 12.53 8.11
CA ASP A 57 -10.69 11.34 8.95
C ASP A 57 -10.13 10.04 8.35
N ALA A 58 -9.09 10.17 7.52
CA ALA A 58 -8.40 9.06 6.89
C ALA A 58 -7.68 8.24 7.97
N LYS A 59 -8.17 7.03 8.24
CA LYS A 59 -7.64 6.19 9.31
C LYS A 59 -7.79 4.71 9.01
N VAL A 60 -6.98 3.90 9.67
CA VAL A 60 -7.07 2.45 9.74
C VAL A 60 -7.16 2.03 11.19
N ILE A 61 -8.13 1.17 11.51
CA ILE A 61 -8.32 0.61 12.85
C ILE A 61 -7.94 -0.86 12.78
N PHE A 62 -7.03 -1.32 13.64
CA PHE A 62 -6.71 -2.73 13.83
C PHE A 62 -7.23 -3.19 15.20
N THR A 63 -7.95 -4.31 15.23
CA THR A 63 -8.42 -4.97 16.46
C THR A 63 -7.76 -6.34 16.60
N ASN A 64 -7.69 -6.86 17.82
CA ASN A 64 -7.40 -8.26 18.11
C ASN A 64 -8.68 -8.99 18.58
N ASN A 65 -8.70 -10.32 18.49
CA ASN A 65 -9.79 -11.18 19.00
C ASN A 65 -11.22 -10.79 18.53
N PRO A 66 -11.53 -10.83 17.22
CA PRO A 66 -10.71 -11.32 16.13
C PRO A 66 -9.79 -10.25 15.51
N ASN A 67 -8.75 -10.70 14.81
CA ASN A 67 -7.86 -9.82 14.07
C ASN A 67 -8.59 -9.23 12.86
N LYS A 68 -9.10 -8.01 13.00
CA LYS A 68 -9.83 -7.29 11.96
C LYS A 68 -9.22 -5.91 11.72
N TYR A 69 -9.32 -5.45 10.48
CA TYR A 69 -9.00 -4.07 10.13
C TYR A 69 -10.19 -3.40 9.46
N ALA A 70 -10.26 -2.08 9.61
CA ALA A 70 -11.19 -1.23 8.89
C ALA A 70 -10.52 0.10 8.55
N SER A 71 -10.58 0.51 7.29
CA SER A 71 -10.14 1.82 6.83
C SER A 71 -11.36 2.70 6.52
N SER A 72 -11.29 3.97 6.89
CA SER A 72 -12.35 4.95 6.64
C SER A 72 -11.75 6.32 6.35
N GLY A 73 -12.60 7.25 5.88
CA GLY A 73 -12.23 8.64 5.59
C GLY A 73 -11.92 8.85 4.13
N SER A 74 -11.25 9.95 3.82
CA SER A 74 -10.88 10.29 2.44
C SER A 74 -9.63 11.14 2.37
N TYR A 75 -9.06 11.25 1.18
CA TYR A 75 -7.97 12.16 0.85
C TYR A 75 -8.08 12.58 -0.61
N ASN A 76 -7.39 13.65 -0.98
CA ASN A 76 -7.18 14.02 -2.39
C ASN A 76 -5.81 13.54 -2.83
N VAL A 77 -5.67 13.15 -4.10
CA VAL A 77 -4.39 12.83 -4.70
C VAL A 77 -4.11 13.73 -5.89
N LYS A 78 -2.93 14.34 -5.89
CA LYS A 78 -2.34 14.93 -7.09
C LYS A 78 -1.65 13.80 -7.86
N LEU A 79 -2.24 13.38 -8.96
CA LEU A 79 -1.75 12.32 -9.83
C LEU A 79 -1.08 12.92 -11.06
N THR A 80 0.20 12.63 -11.25
CA THR A 80 0.96 12.95 -12.47
C THR A 80 1.12 11.68 -13.28
N THR A 81 0.74 11.70 -14.55
CA THR A 81 0.86 10.58 -15.49
C THR A 81 1.71 11.01 -16.69
N THR A 82 2.64 10.17 -17.13
CA THR A 82 3.52 10.45 -18.28
C THR A 82 3.48 9.29 -19.27
N SER A 83 3.18 9.58 -20.53
CA SER A 83 3.08 8.59 -21.61
C SER A 83 3.80 9.09 -22.85
N SER A 84 4.87 8.44 -23.31
CA SER A 84 5.56 8.87 -24.53
C SER A 84 4.66 8.76 -25.77
N PRO A 85 4.64 9.72 -26.71
CA PRO A 85 5.46 10.95 -26.78
C PRO A 85 4.87 12.16 -26.02
N ASN A 86 3.73 11.98 -25.36
CA ASN A 86 3.04 13.04 -24.64
C ASN A 86 3.79 13.39 -23.34
N GLY A 87 3.78 14.68 -22.99
CA GLY A 87 4.33 15.17 -21.73
C GLY A 87 3.51 14.72 -20.52
N PRO A 88 3.90 15.15 -19.31
CA PRO A 88 3.15 14.85 -18.10
C PRO A 88 1.77 15.52 -18.11
N VAL A 89 0.76 14.81 -17.61
CA VAL A 89 -0.58 15.32 -17.35
C VAL A 89 -0.85 15.21 -15.85
N GLU A 90 -1.33 16.30 -15.25
CA GLU A 90 -1.71 16.33 -13.84
C GLU A 90 -3.22 16.31 -13.67
N THR A 91 -3.69 15.51 -12.71
CA THR A 91 -5.11 15.46 -12.30
C THR A 91 -5.20 15.48 -10.78
N ASN A 92 -6.31 15.99 -10.26
CA ASN A 92 -6.64 15.89 -8.85
C ASN A 92 -7.89 15.02 -8.69
N GLN A 93 -7.82 14.03 -7.81
CA GLN A 93 -8.91 13.08 -7.60
C GLN A 93 -9.15 12.90 -6.10
N GLY A 94 -10.42 12.87 -5.69
CA GLY A 94 -10.80 12.47 -4.34
C GLY A 94 -10.84 10.95 -4.23
N VAL A 95 -10.28 10.40 -3.16
CA VAL A 95 -10.27 8.97 -2.87
C VAL A 95 -10.95 8.73 -1.54
N GLN A 96 -11.94 7.85 -1.53
CA GLN A 96 -12.62 7.39 -0.33
C GLN A 96 -12.00 6.07 0.14
N LEU A 97 -11.68 6.00 1.43
CA LEU A 97 -11.25 4.78 2.11
C LEU A 97 -12.49 4.07 2.64
N MET A 98 -12.71 2.84 2.19
CA MET A 98 -13.82 2.00 2.64
C MET A 98 -13.47 0.53 2.42
N GLU A 99 -12.51 0.05 3.21
CA GLU A 99 -12.05 -1.33 3.16
C GLU A 99 -12.12 -1.93 4.56
N THR A 100 -12.53 -3.18 4.65
CA THR A 100 -12.54 -3.93 5.91
C THR A 100 -12.07 -5.35 5.63
N GLY A 101 -11.56 -6.03 6.64
CA GLY A 101 -11.11 -7.41 6.46
C GLY A 101 -10.42 -7.99 7.68
N ALA A 102 -9.71 -9.09 7.45
CA ALA A 102 -8.83 -9.71 8.43
C ALA A 102 -7.39 -9.20 8.25
N TRP A 103 -6.58 -9.27 9.30
CA TRP A 103 -5.15 -9.00 9.21
C TRP A 103 -4.33 -10.00 10.02
N VAL A 104 -3.07 -10.18 9.62
CA VAL A 104 -2.07 -10.98 10.33
C VAL A 104 -0.73 -10.24 10.25
N LYS A 105 0.02 -10.23 11.36
CA LYS A 105 1.43 -9.83 11.35
C LYS A 105 2.30 -11.05 11.13
N ASN A 106 3.23 -10.97 10.18
CA ASN A 106 4.23 -12.01 9.95
C ASN A 106 5.61 -11.34 9.82
N GLY A 107 6.43 -11.43 10.88
CA GLY A 107 7.70 -10.72 10.96
C GLY A 107 7.54 -9.21 10.83
N ASN A 108 8.17 -8.63 9.81
CA ASN A 108 8.09 -7.22 9.45
C ASN A 108 6.96 -6.91 8.44
N LYS A 109 5.99 -7.81 8.25
CA LYS A 109 4.87 -7.60 7.33
C LYS A 109 3.52 -7.55 8.05
N ILE A 110 2.63 -6.70 7.57
CA ILE A 110 1.19 -6.76 7.82
C ILE A 110 0.54 -7.33 6.56
N ILE A 111 -0.17 -8.44 6.71
CA ILE A 111 -0.92 -9.08 5.64
C ILE A 111 -2.39 -8.81 5.90
N THR A 112 -3.06 -8.14 4.98
CA THR A 112 -4.51 -7.92 5.05
C THR A 112 -5.23 -8.81 4.04
N THR A 113 -6.45 -9.21 4.39
CA THR A 113 -7.37 -9.93 3.49
C THR A 113 -8.69 -9.20 3.52
N SER A 114 -9.05 -8.56 2.41
CA SER A 114 -10.25 -7.74 2.30
C SER A 114 -11.52 -8.59 2.35
N SER A 115 -12.62 -8.00 2.78
CA SER A 115 -13.94 -8.62 2.81
C SER A 115 -14.93 -7.73 2.08
N PRO A 116 -15.77 -8.26 1.17
CA PRO A 116 -15.95 -9.69 0.84
C PRO A 116 -15.04 -10.20 -0.29
N ALA A 117 -14.20 -9.34 -0.90
CA ALA A 117 -13.44 -9.69 -2.10
C ALA A 117 -12.34 -10.74 -1.87
N ASN A 118 -11.88 -10.92 -0.63
CA ASN A 118 -10.76 -11.80 -0.27
C ASN A 118 -9.44 -11.43 -0.96
N ASP A 119 -9.26 -10.16 -1.33
CA ASP A 119 -8.00 -9.68 -1.89
C ASP A 119 -6.95 -9.64 -0.79
N VAL A 120 -5.80 -10.25 -1.06
CA VAL A 120 -4.64 -10.24 -0.15
C VAL A 120 -3.73 -9.08 -0.51
N SER A 121 -3.31 -8.31 0.50
CA SER A 121 -2.30 -7.26 0.37
C SER A 121 -1.23 -7.42 1.44
N GLU A 122 0.02 -7.22 1.04
CA GLU A 122 1.16 -7.23 1.95
C GLU A 122 1.73 -5.80 2.09
N ALA A 123 1.89 -5.36 3.32
CA ALA A 123 2.58 -4.14 3.67
C ALA A 123 3.83 -4.46 4.50
N GLU A 124 5.00 -4.02 4.05
CA GLU A 124 6.23 -4.08 4.82
C GLU A 124 6.26 -2.93 5.83
N ILE A 125 6.57 -3.26 7.08
CA ILE A 125 6.75 -2.33 8.18
C ILE A 125 8.16 -1.76 8.08
N LEU A 126 8.27 -0.47 7.74
CA LEU A 126 9.53 0.28 7.75
C LEU A 126 9.81 0.89 9.13
N THR A 127 8.75 1.23 9.87
CA THR A 127 8.83 1.76 11.23
C THR A 127 7.55 1.40 11.95
N LEU A 128 7.66 0.91 13.18
CA LEU A 128 6.54 0.72 14.10
C LEU A 128 7.01 1.09 15.49
N ASN A 129 6.32 2.05 16.11
CA ASN A 129 6.52 2.42 17.50
C ASN A 129 5.20 2.93 18.09
N SER A 130 5.26 3.52 19.29
CA SER A 130 4.06 3.92 20.01
C SER A 130 3.26 5.08 19.40
N THR A 131 3.76 5.78 18.38
CA THR A 131 3.08 6.93 17.77
C THR A 131 3.09 6.91 16.25
N THR A 132 3.98 6.12 15.63
CA THR A 132 4.25 6.17 14.20
C THR A 132 4.32 4.77 13.60
N MET A 133 3.60 4.58 12.50
CA MET A 133 3.68 3.40 11.63
C MET A 133 4.01 3.86 10.22
N LYS A 134 5.11 3.36 9.65
CA LYS A 134 5.49 3.60 8.25
C LYS A 134 5.44 2.29 7.50
N LEU A 135 4.70 2.28 6.39
CA LEU A 135 4.47 1.10 5.58
C LEU A 135 4.95 1.31 4.15
N ARG A 136 5.50 0.25 3.56
CA ARG A 136 5.75 0.14 2.12
C ARG A 136 4.86 -0.94 1.54
N ILE A 137 4.11 -0.63 0.49
CA ILE A 137 3.29 -1.60 -0.23
C ILE A 137 3.79 -1.67 -1.67
N GLN A 138 4.05 -2.89 -2.15
CA GLN A 138 4.37 -3.15 -3.54
C GLN A 138 3.29 -4.05 -4.12
N LYS A 139 2.65 -3.60 -5.20
CA LYS A 139 1.56 -4.34 -5.85
C LYS A 139 1.80 -4.40 -7.35
N THR A 140 1.71 -5.60 -7.90
CA THR A 140 1.68 -5.82 -9.35
C THR A 140 0.30 -6.35 -9.71
N ILE A 141 -0.36 -5.70 -10.65
CA ILE A 141 -1.68 -6.11 -11.18
C ILE A 141 -1.49 -6.46 -12.65
N ASN A 142 -1.92 -7.66 -13.02
CA ASN A 142 -2.01 -8.10 -14.41
C ASN A 142 -3.49 -8.14 -14.80
N GLN A 143 -3.82 -7.51 -15.91
CA GLN A 143 -5.19 -7.47 -16.43
C GLN A 143 -5.21 -7.74 -17.94
N THR A 144 -6.27 -8.40 -18.40
CA THR A 144 -6.56 -8.54 -19.83
C THR A 144 -7.58 -7.46 -20.21
N LEU A 145 -7.18 -6.53 -21.07
CA LEU A 145 -8.03 -5.41 -21.51
C LEU A 145 -8.97 -5.82 -22.64
N ALA A 146 -8.47 -6.67 -23.54
CA ALA A 146 -9.19 -7.24 -24.68
C ALA A 146 -8.48 -8.54 -25.10
N PRO A 147 -9.10 -9.39 -25.93
CA PRO A 147 -8.41 -10.55 -26.50
C PRO A 147 -7.07 -10.15 -27.13
N GLY A 148 -5.98 -10.72 -26.61
CA GLY A 148 -4.63 -10.42 -27.07
C GLY A 148 -4.02 -9.10 -26.60
N VAL A 149 -4.68 -8.34 -25.72
CA VAL A 149 -4.17 -7.09 -25.13
C VAL A 149 -4.11 -7.23 -23.60
N THR A 150 -2.90 -7.22 -23.05
CA THR A 150 -2.67 -7.31 -21.60
C THR A 150 -2.07 -6.02 -21.06
N SER A 151 -2.28 -5.74 -19.79
CA SER A 151 -1.63 -4.64 -19.08
C SER A 151 -1.10 -5.11 -17.74
N THR A 152 0.17 -4.79 -17.48
CA THR A 152 0.84 -5.05 -16.20
C THR A 152 1.16 -3.74 -15.55
N SER A 153 0.61 -3.51 -14.35
CA SER A 153 0.85 -2.29 -13.57
C SER A 153 1.57 -2.63 -12.28
N SER A 154 2.73 -2.00 -12.06
CA SER A 154 3.52 -2.12 -10.84
C SER A 154 3.50 -0.82 -10.08
N THR A 155 3.12 -0.86 -8.81
CA THR A 155 3.02 0.31 -7.93
C THR A 155 3.82 0.06 -6.66
N THR A 156 4.61 1.05 -6.24
CA THR A 156 5.20 1.11 -4.90
C THR A 156 4.64 2.32 -4.19
N SER A 157 4.04 2.11 -3.01
CA SER A 157 3.54 3.19 -2.16
C SER A 157 4.23 3.20 -0.81
N TYR A 158 4.31 4.40 -0.23
CA TYR A 158 4.80 4.67 1.11
C TYR A 158 3.70 5.40 1.88
N GLN A 159 3.38 4.88 3.06
CA GLN A 159 2.35 5.43 3.93
C GLN A 159 2.95 5.76 5.30
N THR A 160 2.60 6.92 5.84
CA THR A 160 2.84 7.26 7.24
C THR A 160 1.50 7.36 7.94
N LEU A 161 1.35 6.60 9.03
CA LEU A 161 0.21 6.69 9.93
C LEU A 161 0.67 7.03 11.35
N THR A 162 -0.16 7.79 12.08
CA THR A 162 0.11 8.22 13.44
C THR A 162 -1.05 7.91 14.39
N ARG A 163 -0.75 7.72 15.68
CA ARG A 163 -1.76 7.48 16.73
C ARG A 163 -1.59 8.44 17.90
#